data_AF-A0A371HR01-F1
#
_entry.id   AF-A0A371HR01-F1
#
_cell.length_a   1.000
_cell.length_b   1.000
_cell.length_c   1.000
_cell.angle_alpha   90.00
_cell.angle_beta   90.00
_cell.angle_gamma   90.00
#
_symmetry.space_group_name_H-M   'P 1'
#
loop_
_entity.id
_entity.type
_entity.pdbx_description
1 polymer ?
#
loop_
_entity_poly.entity_id
_entity_poly.type
_entity_poly.pdbx_seq_one_letter_code
_entity_poly.pdbx_strand_id
1 'polypeptide(L)'
;MQWMATLPPRSIQTFKDLANSFLSQFAANKVKRLEVVDLFDIKKGEGESLKKYLARFNNATVRVDDPDQKFFVKAFQKGLRAGPFSDALALRKPTNMEEIRARAEKHVDMEEDQYERRKSERKAEQKATKAHGPEEAINAGNLKYLRIPKPKTRATREMNRRPIINSAS
;
A
#
# COMPACT_ATOMS: atom_id res chain seq x y z
N MET A 1 25.43 -1.90 -25.77
CA MET A 1 25.92 -2.45 -27.06
C MET A 1 27.10 -1.61 -27.59
N GLN A 2 28.19 -1.47 -26.82
CA GLN A 2 29.37 -0.69 -27.24
C GLN A 2 30.61 -1.56 -27.54
N TRP A 3 30.47 -2.89 -27.47
CA TRP A 3 31.59 -3.83 -27.57
C TRP A 3 32.34 -3.78 -28.92
N MET A 4 31.65 -3.42 -30.01
CA MET A 4 32.28 -3.30 -31.33
C MET A 4 33.21 -2.08 -31.41
N ALA A 5 32.93 -1.02 -30.65
CA ALA A 5 33.76 0.18 -30.57
C ALA A 5 35.01 -0.01 -29.70
N THR A 6 35.08 -1.07 -28.90
CA THR A 6 36.24 -1.41 -28.04
C THR A 6 37.22 -2.37 -28.72
N LEU A 7 36.97 -2.76 -29.97
CA LEU A 7 37.82 -3.70 -30.68
C LEU A 7 39.11 -3.02 -31.19
N PRO A 8 40.28 -3.67 -31.07
CA PRO A 8 41.50 -3.16 -31.67
C PRO A 8 41.37 -3.00 -33.19
N PRO A 9 42.08 -2.04 -33.81
CA PRO A 9 42.12 -1.91 -35.26
C PRO A 9 42.54 -3.24 -35.94
N ARG A 10 41.88 -3.59 -37.06
CA ARG A 10 42.17 -4.81 -37.86
C ARG A 10 41.93 -6.15 -37.14
N SER A 11 41.19 -6.14 -36.03
CA SER A 11 40.82 -7.35 -35.29
C SER A 11 39.73 -8.20 -35.97
N ILE A 12 38.90 -7.59 -36.81
CA ILE A 12 37.92 -8.28 -37.65
C ILE A 12 38.41 -8.18 -39.10
N GLN A 13 38.85 -9.30 -39.65
CA GLN A 13 39.35 -9.37 -41.04
C GLN A 13 38.41 -10.18 -41.93
N THR A 14 37.59 -11.05 -41.32
CA THR A 14 36.60 -11.86 -42.01
C THR A 14 35.24 -11.78 -41.31
N PHE A 15 34.19 -12.18 -42.02
CA PHE A 15 32.87 -12.34 -41.40
C PHE A 15 32.89 -13.35 -40.24
N LYS A 16 33.74 -14.37 -40.31
CA LYS A 16 33.91 -15.37 -39.25
C LYS A 16 34.44 -14.72 -37.96
N ASP A 17 35.38 -13.78 -38.06
CA ASP A 17 35.93 -13.06 -36.90
C ASP A 17 34.87 -12.17 -36.25
N LEU A 18 34.04 -11.52 -37.06
CA LEU A 18 32.89 -10.75 -36.59
C LEU A 18 31.88 -11.64 -35.88
N ALA A 19 31.51 -12.77 -36.48
CA ALA A 19 30.56 -13.72 -35.91
C ALA A 19 31.06 -14.29 -34.57
N ASN A 20 32.34 -14.67 -34.50
CA ASN A 20 32.97 -15.16 -33.27
C ASN A 20 33.02 -14.09 -32.18
N SER A 21 33.38 -12.86 -32.54
CA SER A 21 33.41 -11.74 -31.59
C SER A 21 32.01 -11.40 -31.08
N PHE A 22 31.02 -11.38 -31.96
CA PHE A 22 29.61 -11.23 -31.59
C PHE A 22 29.16 -12.36 -30.68
N LEU A 23 29.47 -13.61 -31.00
CA LEU A 23 29.05 -14.76 -30.21
C LEU A 23 29.72 -14.78 -28.83
N SER A 24 31.00 -14.40 -28.76
CA SER A 24 31.73 -14.22 -27.50
C SER A 24 31.13 -13.09 -26.65
N GLN A 25 30.83 -11.95 -27.26
CA GLN A 25 30.21 -10.81 -26.57
C GLN A 25 28.76 -11.09 -26.19
N PHE A 26 28.03 -11.81 -27.03
CA PHE A 26 26.69 -12.30 -26.74
C PHE A 26 26.70 -13.34 -25.64
N ALA A 27 27.67 -14.25 -25.61
CA ALA A 27 27.87 -15.23 -24.53
C ALA A 27 28.31 -14.57 -23.22
N ALA A 28 29.21 -13.58 -23.28
CA ALA A 28 29.63 -12.78 -22.13
C ALA A 28 28.48 -11.89 -21.62
N ASN A 29 27.61 -11.44 -22.52
CA ASN A 29 26.39 -10.71 -22.22
C ASN A 29 25.15 -11.61 -22.12
N LYS A 30 25.33 -12.95 -22.08
CA LYS A 30 24.24 -13.83 -21.63
C LYS A 30 24.04 -13.45 -20.18
N VAL A 31 23.01 -12.65 -19.98
CA VAL A 31 22.43 -12.26 -18.71
C VAL A 31 22.69 -13.39 -17.72
N LYS A 32 23.54 -13.13 -16.70
CA LYS A 32 24.01 -14.14 -15.75
C LYS A 32 22.85 -15.06 -15.38
N ARG A 33 23.00 -16.34 -15.69
CA ARG A 33 22.04 -17.37 -15.27
C ARG A 33 22.01 -17.32 -13.75
N LEU A 34 20.80 -17.29 -13.21
CA LEU A 34 20.60 -17.26 -11.78
C LEU A 34 20.49 -18.69 -11.29
N GLU A 35 21.05 -18.95 -10.13
CA GLU A 35 20.75 -20.16 -9.38
C GLU A 35 19.47 -19.97 -8.56
N VAL A 36 18.86 -21.07 -8.15
CA VAL A 36 17.66 -21.04 -7.30
C VAL A 36 17.92 -20.27 -6.00
N VAL A 37 19.14 -20.31 -5.47
CA VAL A 37 19.54 -19.58 -4.26
C VAL A 37 19.44 -18.07 -4.42
N ASP A 38 19.73 -17.54 -5.63
CA ASP A 38 19.68 -16.10 -5.91
C ASP A 38 18.25 -15.53 -5.81
N LEU A 39 17.23 -16.38 -6.01
CA LEU A 39 15.84 -15.96 -5.88
C LEU A 39 15.47 -15.60 -4.44
N PHE A 40 16.16 -16.19 -3.45
CA PHE A 40 15.88 -15.91 -2.04
C PHE A 40 16.31 -14.50 -1.61
N ASP A 41 17.22 -13.88 -2.36
CA ASP A 41 17.68 -12.51 -2.12
C ASP A 41 16.73 -11.45 -2.69
N ILE A 42 15.76 -11.86 -3.52
CA ILE A 42 14.75 -10.96 -4.07
C ILE A 42 13.69 -10.70 -3.00
N LYS A 43 13.87 -9.60 -2.27
CA LYS A 43 12.91 -9.13 -1.27
C LYS A 43 12.00 -8.04 -1.83
N LYS A 44 10.75 -8.00 -1.34
CA LYS A 44 9.83 -6.89 -1.54
C LYS A 44 10.34 -5.67 -0.77
N GLY A 45 10.62 -4.60 -1.51
CA GLY A 45 11.14 -3.34 -0.95
C GLY A 45 10.11 -2.59 -0.11
N GLU A 46 10.59 -1.60 0.64
CA GLU A 46 9.73 -0.66 1.36
C GLU A 46 8.93 0.20 0.38
N GLY A 47 7.63 0.37 0.64
CA GLY A 47 6.74 1.12 -0.25
C GLY A 47 6.56 0.50 -1.64
N GLU A 48 7.18 -0.65 -1.92
CA GLU A 48 7.03 -1.32 -3.19
C GLU A 48 5.65 -1.97 -3.32
N SER A 49 4.98 -1.78 -4.46
CA SER A 49 3.72 -2.48 -4.75
C SER A 49 3.94 -3.98 -5.03
N LEU A 50 2.94 -4.80 -4.71
CA LEU A 50 3.00 -6.25 -4.96
C LEU A 50 3.24 -6.56 -6.45
N LYS A 51 2.61 -5.78 -7.35
CA LYS A 51 2.77 -5.90 -8.80
C LYS A 51 4.22 -5.68 -9.27
N LYS A 52 4.91 -4.67 -8.73
CA LYS A 52 6.31 -4.38 -9.08
C LYS A 52 7.25 -5.47 -8.58
N TYR A 53 7.01 -5.97 -7.37
CA TYR A 53 7.79 -7.07 -6.79
C TYR A 53 7.63 -8.34 -7.63
N LEU A 54 6.38 -8.70 -7.94
CA LEU A 54 6.06 -9.87 -8.77
C LEU A 54 6.71 -9.80 -10.15
N ALA A 55 6.71 -8.63 -10.79
CA ALA A 55 7.38 -8.45 -12.08
C ALA A 55 8.90 -8.69 -11.99
N ARG A 56 9.58 -8.16 -10.96
CA ARG A 56 11.01 -8.43 -10.75
C ARG A 56 11.29 -9.91 -10.49
N PHE A 57 10.49 -10.54 -9.64
CA PHE A 57 10.64 -11.95 -9.30
C PHE A 57 10.46 -12.83 -10.55
N ASN A 58 9.44 -12.58 -11.36
CA ASN A 58 9.20 -13.31 -12.61
C ASN A 58 10.37 -13.17 -13.60
N ASN A 59 10.90 -11.96 -13.75
CA ASN A 59 12.08 -11.73 -14.60
C ASN A 59 13.31 -12.50 -14.12
N ALA A 60 13.46 -12.71 -12.81
CA ALA A 60 14.52 -13.54 -12.27
C ALA A 60 14.27 -15.04 -12.51
N THR A 61 13.04 -15.53 -12.34
CA THR A 61 12.71 -16.95 -12.56
C THR A 61 12.97 -17.41 -14.00
N VAL A 62 12.78 -16.53 -15.00
CA VAL A 62 13.07 -16.84 -16.43
C VAL A 62 14.58 -17.03 -16.69
N ARG A 63 15.43 -16.59 -15.76
CA ARG A 63 16.89 -16.69 -15.88
C ARG A 63 17.49 -17.89 -15.14
N VAL A 64 16.66 -18.71 -14.50
CA VAL A 64 17.09 -19.89 -13.75
C VAL A 64 17.07 -21.13 -14.66
N ASP A 65 18.13 -21.94 -14.60
CA ASP A 65 18.28 -23.14 -15.43
C ASP A 65 17.42 -24.32 -14.97
N ASP A 66 17.17 -24.46 -13.67
CA ASP A 66 16.33 -25.52 -13.08
C ASP A 66 14.99 -24.95 -12.59
N PRO A 67 13.87 -25.22 -13.28
CA PRO A 67 12.58 -24.59 -13.01
C PRO A 67 11.75 -25.33 -11.95
N ASP A 68 12.36 -25.87 -10.88
CA ASP A 68 11.57 -26.47 -9.80
C ASP A 68 10.71 -25.39 -9.10
N GLN A 69 9.43 -25.40 -9.48
CA GLN A 69 8.40 -24.48 -9.03
C GLN A 69 8.27 -24.42 -7.50
N LYS A 70 8.59 -25.50 -6.79
CA LYS A 70 8.52 -25.52 -5.33
C LYS A 70 9.49 -24.53 -4.70
N PHE A 71 10.69 -24.40 -5.27
CA PHE A 71 11.66 -23.42 -4.79
C PHE A 71 11.25 -22.00 -5.15
N PHE A 72 10.65 -21.77 -6.33
CA PHE A 72 10.17 -20.45 -6.73
C PHE A 72 9.07 -19.97 -5.78
N VAL A 73 8.10 -20.83 -5.47
CA VAL A 73 7.06 -20.54 -4.48
C VAL A 73 7.66 -20.20 -3.12
N LYS A 74 8.62 -21.00 -2.64
CA LYS A 74 9.27 -20.81 -1.34
C LYS A 74 10.07 -19.51 -1.29
N ALA A 75 10.87 -19.24 -2.31
CA ALA A 75 11.65 -18.01 -2.43
C ALA A 75 10.74 -16.78 -2.50
N PHE A 76 9.67 -16.84 -3.29
CA PHE A 76 8.70 -15.76 -3.40
C PHE A 76 8.06 -15.44 -2.04
N GLN A 77 7.58 -16.47 -1.32
CA GLN A 77 7.01 -16.32 0.02
C GLN A 77 8.01 -15.74 1.02
N LYS A 78 9.28 -16.19 0.98
CA LYS A 78 10.36 -15.67 1.82
C LYS A 78 10.81 -14.26 1.44
N GLY A 79 10.47 -13.79 0.24
CA GLY A 79 10.74 -12.44 -0.21
C GLY A 79 9.67 -11.43 0.18
N LEU A 80 8.47 -11.89 0.57
CA LEU A 80 7.39 -11.00 1.03
C LEU A 80 7.66 -10.46 2.43
N ARG A 81 7.23 -9.21 2.65
CA ARG A 81 7.05 -8.65 4.00
C ARG A 81 5.74 -9.17 4.59
N ALA A 82 5.68 -9.27 5.91
CA ALA A 82 4.46 -9.62 6.64
C ALA A 82 3.32 -8.66 6.27
N GLY A 83 2.13 -9.21 6.06
CA GLY A 83 0.93 -8.45 5.71
C GLY A 83 -0.15 -9.32 5.07
N PRO A 84 -1.28 -8.71 4.66
CA PRO A 84 -2.49 -9.45 4.27
C PRO A 84 -2.24 -10.50 3.17
N PHE A 85 -1.44 -10.16 2.17
CA PHE A 85 -1.12 -11.08 1.09
C PHE A 85 -0.21 -12.24 1.53
N SER A 86 0.81 -11.98 2.37
CA SER A 86 1.68 -13.06 2.87
C SER A 86 0.90 -14.03 3.74
N ASP A 87 -0.03 -13.51 4.56
CA ASP A 87 -0.85 -14.30 5.47
C ASP A 87 -1.81 -15.18 4.69
N ALA A 88 -2.43 -14.65 3.62
CA ALA A 88 -3.28 -15.42 2.71
C ALA A 88 -2.52 -16.56 2.02
N LEU A 89 -1.25 -16.34 1.63
CA LEU A 89 -0.40 -17.40 1.06
C LEU A 89 0.01 -18.45 2.09
N ALA A 90 0.19 -18.07 3.34
CA ALA A 90 0.49 -19.00 4.42
C ALA A 90 -0.72 -19.87 4.77
N LEU A 91 -1.92 -19.28 4.80
CA LEU A 91 -3.18 -19.97 5.10
C LEU A 91 -3.52 -21.03 4.04
N ARG A 92 -3.38 -20.69 2.76
CA ARG A 92 -3.60 -21.62 1.65
C ARG A 92 -2.34 -21.68 0.78
N LYS A 93 -1.48 -22.65 1.06
CA LYS A 93 -0.19 -22.79 0.35
C LYS A 93 -0.42 -22.92 -1.17
N PRO A 94 0.18 -22.05 -2.00
CA PRO A 94 0.12 -22.19 -3.44
C PRO A 94 1.05 -23.32 -3.92
N THR A 95 0.71 -23.92 -5.06
CA THR A 95 1.48 -25.06 -5.60
C THR A 95 2.53 -24.61 -6.63
N ASN A 96 2.30 -23.50 -7.31
CA ASN A 96 3.17 -22.96 -8.38
C ASN A 96 3.06 -21.43 -8.48
N MET A 97 3.85 -20.84 -9.37
CA MET A 97 3.87 -19.40 -9.60
C MET A 97 2.62 -18.87 -10.31
N GLU A 98 1.93 -19.69 -11.12
CA GLU A 98 0.66 -19.32 -11.76
C GLU A 98 -0.42 -18.99 -10.73
N GLU A 99 -0.56 -19.84 -9.71
CA GLU A 99 -1.52 -19.62 -8.63
C GLU A 99 -1.18 -18.37 -7.81
N ILE A 100 0.10 -18.10 -7.56
CA ILE A 100 0.55 -16.87 -6.89
C ILE A 100 0.16 -15.64 -7.71
N ARG A 101 0.39 -15.68 -9.03
CA ARG A 101 0.05 -14.57 -9.94
C ARG A 101 -1.44 -14.26 -9.92
N ALA A 102 -2.29 -15.28 -10.08
CA ALA A 102 -3.74 -15.11 -10.06
C ALA A 102 -4.25 -14.54 -8.73
N ARG A 103 -3.68 -14.98 -7.60
CA ARG A 103 -4.04 -14.44 -6.28
C ARG A 103 -3.55 -13.01 -6.07
N ALA A 104 -2.34 -12.68 -6.56
CA ALA A 104 -1.79 -11.34 -6.47
C ALA A 104 -2.63 -10.33 -7.27
N GLU A 105 -3.06 -10.70 -8.47
CA GLU A 105 -3.97 -9.89 -9.29
C GLU A 105 -5.27 -9.58 -8.54
N LYS A 106 -5.97 -10.62 -8.07
CA LYS A 106 -7.18 -10.46 -7.27
C LYS A 106 -6.97 -9.60 -6.01
N HIS A 107 -5.81 -9.71 -5.37
CA HIS A 107 -5.49 -8.91 -4.19
C HIS A 107 -5.32 -7.43 -4.54
N VAL A 108 -4.62 -7.13 -5.64
CA VAL A 108 -4.42 -5.76 -6.12
C VAL A 108 -5.76 -5.12 -6.48
N ASP A 109 -6.61 -5.83 -7.23
CA ASP A 109 -7.93 -5.33 -7.61
C ASP A 109 -8.80 -5.04 -6.38
N MET A 110 -8.80 -5.95 -5.39
CA MET A 110 -9.52 -5.75 -4.14
C MET A 110 -9.00 -4.55 -3.34
N GLU A 111 -7.70 -4.33 -3.27
CA GLU A 111 -7.11 -3.17 -2.58
C GLU A 111 -7.48 -1.85 -3.27
N GLU A 112 -7.50 -1.83 -4.60
CA GLU A 112 -7.89 -0.68 -5.41
C GLU A 112 -9.38 -0.35 -5.24
N ASP A 113 -10.25 -1.35 -5.30
CA ASP A 113 -11.69 -1.20 -5.03
C ASP A 113 -11.95 -0.64 -3.62
N GLN A 114 -11.27 -1.17 -2.61
CA GLN A 114 -11.38 -0.67 -1.25
C GLN A 114 -10.88 0.76 -1.11
N TYR A 115 -9.81 1.12 -1.82
CA TYR A 115 -9.28 2.47 -1.82
C TYR A 115 -10.29 3.46 -2.42
N GLU A 116 -10.90 3.13 -3.55
CA GLU A 116 -11.90 4.00 -4.19
C GLU A 116 -13.19 4.14 -3.37
N ARG A 117 -13.65 3.06 -2.71
CA ARG A 117 -14.78 3.13 -1.77
C ARG A 117 -14.49 4.07 -0.59
N ARG A 118 -13.34 3.92 0.07
CA ARG A 118 -12.95 4.82 1.17
C ARG A 118 -12.81 6.28 0.71
N LYS A 119 -12.36 6.49 -0.53
CA LYS A 119 -12.21 7.82 -1.11
C LYS A 119 -13.57 8.45 -1.45
N SER A 120 -14.55 7.67 -1.88
CA SER A 120 -15.91 8.19 -2.12
C SER A 120 -16.64 8.51 -0.82
N GLU A 121 -16.51 7.66 0.21
CA GLU A 121 -17.05 7.89 1.55
C GLU A 121 -16.52 9.20 2.16
N ARG A 122 -15.19 9.41 2.14
CA ARG A 122 -14.57 10.66 2.62
C ARG A 122 -15.07 11.90 1.88
N LYS A 123 -15.34 11.78 0.57
CA LYS A 123 -15.91 12.88 -0.23
C LYS A 123 -17.37 13.14 0.12
N ALA A 124 -18.15 12.10 0.43
CA ALA A 124 -19.54 12.23 0.87
C ALA A 124 -19.64 12.89 2.24
N GLU A 125 -18.80 12.48 3.20
CA GLU A 125 -18.72 13.09 4.54
C GLU A 125 -18.32 14.56 4.46
N GLN A 126 -17.31 14.93 3.66
CA GLN A 126 -16.91 16.33 3.48
C GLN A 126 -18.00 17.21 2.84
N LYS A 127 -18.87 16.63 2.00
CA LYS A 127 -20.03 17.34 1.43
C LYS A 127 -21.14 17.49 2.48
N ALA A 128 -21.41 16.46 3.27
CA ALA A 128 -22.40 16.50 4.34
C ALA A 128 -22.02 17.51 5.44
N THR A 129 -20.75 17.59 5.83
CA THR A 129 -20.27 18.57 6.83
C THR A 129 -20.33 20.01 6.33
N LYS A 130 -20.25 20.24 5.01
CA LYS A 130 -20.39 21.57 4.41
C LYS A 130 -21.85 22.00 4.24
N ALA A 131 -22.77 21.05 4.15
CA ALA A 131 -24.21 21.31 4.01
C ALA A 131 -24.93 21.53 5.36
N HIS A 132 -24.25 21.37 6.49
CA HIS A 132 -24.84 21.50 7.84
C HIS A 132 -24.17 22.58 8.71
N GLY A 133 -23.59 23.62 8.08
CA GLY A 133 -23.20 24.86 8.77
C GLY A 133 -24.44 25.66 9.22
N PRO A 134 -24.37 26.42 10.33
CA PRO A 134 -25.54 26.79 11.12
C PRO A 134 -26.39 27.87 10.43
N GLU A 135 -27.52 27.46 9.85
CA GLU A 135 -28.52 28.37 9.28
C GLU A 135 -29.87 28.24 10.01
N GLU A 136 -29.86 28.28 11.35
CA GLU A 136 -31.06 28.54 12.16
C GLU A 136 -30.71 29.32 13.43
N ALA A 137 -30.34 30.59 13.25
CA ALA A 137 -30.56 31.61 14.26
C ALA A 137 -30.56 32.97 13.57
N ILE A 138 -31.46 33.86 13.98
CA ILE A 138 -31.69 35.21 13.44
C ILE A 138 -32.70 35.24 12.27
N ASN A 139 -33.96 34.95 12.59
CA ASN A 139 -35.02 35.85 12.12
C ASN A 139 -35.78 36.40 13.33
N ALA A 140 -35.24 37.47 13.90
CA ALA A 140 -35.91 38.32 14.85
C ALA A 140 -37.04 39.08 14.11
N GLY A 141 -38.28 38.59 14.21
CA GLY A 141 -39.36 39.28 13.51
C GLY A 141 -40.74 38.66 13.54
N ASN A 142 -41.24 38.22 14.70
CA ASN A 142 -42.70 38.25 14.99
C ASN A 142 -42.98 37.79 16.43
N LEU A 143 -42.83 38.72 17.39
CA LEU A 143 -43.34 38.52 18.74
C LEU A 143 -44.75 39.11 18.82
N LYS A 144 -45.75 38.31 18.46
CA LYS A 144 -47.14 38.58 18.81
C LYS A 144 -47.79 37.25 19.12
N TYR A 145 -48.31 37.16 20.34
CA TYR A 145 -48.99 36.02 20.96
C TYR A 145 -48.10 34.98 21.67
N LEU A 146 -47.64 35.33 22.88
CA LEU A 146 -47.88 34.44 24.03
C LEU A 146 -47.95 35.25 25.34
N ARG A 147 -49.16 35.36 25.87
CA ARG A 147 -49.51 36.04 27.12
C ARG A 147 -49.28 35.06 28.27
N ILE A 148 -48.21 35.22 29.05
CA ILE A 148 -47.97 34.44 30.28
C ILE A 148 -48.28 35.34 31.49
N PRO A 149 -49.18 34.94 32.42
CA PRO A 149 -49.48 35.73 33.61
C PRO A 149 -48.38 35.60 34.67
N LYS A 150 -48.06 36.70 35.36
CA LYS A 150 -47.01 36.78 36.40
C LYS A 150 -47.45 36.10 37.71
N PRO A 151 -46.57 35.35 38.41
CA PRO A 151 -46.81 34.95 39.79
C PRO A 151 -46.45 36.09 40.78
N LYS A 152 -47.22 36.19 41.87
CA LYS A 152 -47.04 37.16 42.97
C LYS A 152 -45.91 36.73 43.90
N THR A 153 -45.06 37.68 44.28
CA THR A 153 -44.00 37.56 45.30
C THR A 153 -44.56 37.49 46.71
N ARG A 154 -43.91 36.70 47.59
CA ARG A 154 -43.93 36.94 49.05
C ARG A 154 -42.53 36.74 49.63
N ALA A 155 -42.05 37.78 50.29
CA ALA A 155 -40.78 37.81 51.02
C ALA A 155 -40.96 37.37 52.49
N THR A 156 -39.88 36.86 53.10
CA THR A 156 -39.51 36.89 54.55
C THR A 156 -38.16 36.16 54.63
N ARG A 157 -37.00 36.81 54.75
CA ARG A 157 -36.36 37.59 55.84
C ARG A 157 -35.82 36.74 56.99
N GLU A 158 -34.48 36.74 57.10
CA GLU A 158 -33.59 36.51 58.27
C GLU A 158 -33.55 35.08 58.87
N MET A 159 -32.46 34.56 59.45
CA MET A 159 -31.21 35.15 59.94
C MET A 159 -30.16 34.04 60.16
N ASN A 160 -28.88 34.38 59.90
CA ASN A 160 -27.73 34.11 60.77
C ASN A 160 -26.83 32.84 60.69
N ARG A 161 -25.52 33.16 60.63
CA ARG A 161 -24.28 32.48 61.06
C ARG A 161 -23.53 31.50 60.12
N ARG A 162 -22.40 31.98 59.60
CA ARG A 162 -21.14 31.24 59.32
C ARG A 162 -20.34 31.03 60.64
N PRO A 163 -19.12 30.45 60.64
CA PRO A 163 -18.52 29.33 59.87
C PRO A 163 -17.94 28.24 60.83
N ILE A 164 -17.21 27.23 60.33
CA ILE A 164 -15.85 26.87 60.78
C ILE A 164 -15.28 25.73 59.90
N ILE A 165 -14.09 26.05 59.35
CA ILE A 165 -12.97 25.23 58.87
C ILE A 165 -12.78 23.85 59.52
N ASN A 166 -12.30 22.88 58.74
CA ASN A 166 -11.12 22.09 59.11
C ASN A 166 -10.46 21.43 57.88
N SER A 167 -9.16 21.68 57.77
CA SER A 167 -8.19 21.01 56.92
C SER A 167 -7.40 19.97 57.73
N ALA A 168 -6.51 19.24 57.06
CA ALA A 168 -5.52 18.26 57.55
C ALA A 168 -6.07 16.81 57.63
N SER A 169 -5.39 15.78 57.14
CA SER A 169 -4.04 15.65 56.55
C SER A 169 -4.01 14.37 55.70
#